data_AF-A0A7X8MUY1-F1
#
_entry.id   AF-A0A7X8MUY1-F1
#
_cell.length_a   1.000
_cell.length_b   1.000
_cell.length_c   1.000
_cell.angle_alpha   90.00
_cell.angle_beta   90.00
_cell.angle_gamma   90.00
#
_symmetry.space_group_name_H-M   'P 1'
#
loop_
_entity.id
_entity.type
_entity.pdbx_description
1 polymer ?
#
loop_
_entity_poly.entity_id
_entity_poly.type
_entity_poly.pdbx_seq_one_letter_code
_entity_poly.pdbx_strand_id
1 'polypeptide(L)'
;MKHIADIDGTEYAFDWPEDRTLLESMLAEAIPAWYSCTDGDCGTCQCTLTGGPSHMRQNQVLSTYEVEQEEQTLACQTIRDGEGPYRVSYE
;
A
#
# COMPACT_ATOMS: atom_id res chain seq x y z
N MET A 1 3.92 6.48 -15.22
CA MET A 1 2.75 5.58 -15.34
C MET A 1 1.99 5.70 -14.04
N LYS A 2 0.67 5.89 -14.06
CA LYS A 2 -0.10 6.13 -12.84
C LYS A 2 -0.53 4.81 -12.20
N HIS A 3 -0.52 4.77 -10.88
CA HIS A 3 -1.08 3.71 -10.03
C HIS A 3 -2.49 4.11 -9.61
N ILE A 4 -3.32 3.15 -9.20
CA ILE A 4 -4.71 3.41 -8.77
C ILE A 4 -4.88 3.01 -7.31
N ALA A 5 -5.44 3.90 -6.51
CA ALA A 5 -5.92 3.63 -5.15
C ALA A 5 -7.45 3.68 -5.13
N ASP A 6 -8.08 2.62 -4.65
CA ASP A 6 -9.51 2.52 -4.43
C ASP A 6 -9.78 2.67 -2.93
N ILE A 7 -10.37 3.80 -2.52
CA ILE A 7 -10.73 4.08 -1.12
C ILE A 7 -12.26 4.16 -1.05
N ASP A 8 -12.89 3.21 -0.38
CA ASP A 8 -14.35 3.17 -0.22
C ASP A 8 -15.12 3.27 -1.56
N GLY A 9 -14.59 2.66 -2.63
CA GLY A 9 -15.17 2.70 -3.98
C GLY A 9 -14.83 3.96 -4.79
N THR A 10 -13.97 4.83 -4.27
CA THR A 10 -13.48 6.02 -4.99
C THR A 10 -12.06 5.77 -5.51
N GLU A 11 -11.88 5.84 -6.83
CA GLU A 11 -10.57 5.66 -7.46
C GLU A 11 -9.76 6.96 -7.54
N TYR A 12 -8.49 6.88 -7.16
CA TYR A 12 -7.50 7.95 -7.24
C TYR A 12 -6.28 7.50 -8.03
N ALA A 13 -5.84 8.31 -8.99
CA ALA A 13 -4.60 8.06 -9.71
C ALA A 13 -3.43 8.78 -9.03
N PHE A 14 -2.34 8.06 -8.73
CA PHE A 14 -1.16 8.63 -8.07
C PHE A 14 0.15 8.19 -8.71
N ASP A 15 1.21 8.97 -8.49
CA ASP A 15 2.58 8.55 -8.78
C ASP A 15 3.19 7.86 -7.56
N TRP A 16 3.84 6.73 -7.77
CA TRP A 16 4.54 5.99 -6.72
C TRP A 16 6.00 5.80 -7.11
N PRO A 17 6.92 6.65 -6.61
CA PRO A 17 8.37 6.45 -6.76
C PRO A 17 8.86 5.19 -6.05
N GLU A 18 9.94 4.58 -6.55
CA GLU A 18 10.54 3.37 -5.97
C GLU A 18 11.19 3.57 -4.59
N ASP A 19 11.52 4.81 -4.22
CA ASP A 19 12.17 5.17 -2.96
C ASP A 19 11.18 5.57 -1.85
N ARG A 20 9.87 5.56 -2.14
CA ARG A 20 8.81 5.97 -1.21
C ARG A 20 7.87 4.84 -0.87
N THR A 21 7.36 4.87 0.35
CA THR A 21 6.31 3.93 0.76
C THR A 21 5.01 4.19 -0.01
N LEU A 22 4.17 3.18 -0.10
CA LEU A 22 2.84 3.28 -0.69
C LEU A 22 2.02 4.37 0.01
N LEU A 23 2.03 4.40 1.36
CA LEU A 23 1.31 5.40 2.14
C LEU A 23 1.84 6.83 1.86
N GLU A 24 3.16 7.05 1.91
CA GLU A 24 3.73 8.37 1.61
C GLU A 24 3.33 8.88 0.23
N SER A 25 3.29 7.99 -0.76
CA SER A 25 2.92 8.34 -2.14
C SER A 25 1.43 8.69 -2.26
N MET A 26 0.55 7.98 -1.56
CA MET A 26 -0.87 8.32 -1.50
C MET A 26 -1.12 9.64 -0.76
N LEU A 27 -0.47 9.86 0.39
CA LEU A 27 -0.63 11.08 1.17
C LEU A 27 -0.08 12.32 0.46
N ALA A 28 1.00 12.18 -0.33
CA ALA A 28 1.54 13.27 -1.13
C ALA A 28 0.54 13.81 -2.17
N GLU A 29 -0.39 12.95 -2.63
CA GLU A 29 -1.47 13.29 -3.56
C GLU A 29 -2.81 13.59 -2.84
N ALA A 30 -2.78 13.74 -1.51
CA ALA A 30 -3.95 13.96 -0.65
C ALA A 30 -5.04 12.87 -0.75
N ILE A 31 -4.64 11.63 -1.04
CA ILE A 31 -5.55 10.48 -1.06
C ILE A 31 -5.88 10.07 0.38
N PRO A 32 -7.17 9.84 0.73
CA PRO A 32 -7.61 9.59 2.10
C PRO A 32 -7.38 8.14 2.55
N ALA A 33 -6.16 7.61 2.39
CA ALA A 33 -5.81 6.28 2.87
C ALA A 33 -5.96 6.16 4.40
N TRP A 34 -6.31 4.98 4.89
CA TRP A 34 -6.41 4.74 6.33
C TRP A 34 -5.02 4.54 6.93
N TYR A 35 -4.67 5.29 7.99
CA TYR A 35 -3.40 5.14 8.70
C TYR A 35 -3.47 5.70 10.12
N SER A 36 -2.50 5.32 10.95
CA SER A 36 -2.35 5.83 12.32
C SER A 36 -0.89 6.02 12.72
N CYS A 37 -0.11 4.94 12.93
CA CYS A 37 1.24 5.08 13.51
C CYS A 37 2.37 5.33 12.50
N THR A 38 2.23 4.90 11.25
CA THR A 38 3.31 4.91 10.22
C THR A 38 4.54 4.04 10.52
N ASP A 39 4.60 3.39 11.68
CA ASP A 39 5.74 2.59 12.14
C ASP A 39 5.60 1.08 11.87
N GLY A 40 4.48 0.62 11.31
CA GLY A 40 4.28 -0.80 10.97
C GLY A 40 3.72 -1.69 12.09
N ASP A 41 3.29 -1.09 13.20
CA ASP A 41 2.88 -1.82 14.41
C ASP A 41 1.35 -1.81 14.69
N CYS A 42 0.57 -0.92 14.05
CA CYS A 42 -0.86 -0.76 14.39
C CYS A 42 -1.85 -1.45 13.45
N GLY A 43 -1.44 -1.83 12.24
CA GLY A 43 -2.32 -2.45 11.24
C GLY A 43 -3.32 -1.52 10.54
N THR A 44 -3.50 -0.27 10.97
CA THR A 44 -4.53 0.63 10.40
C THR A 44 -4.37 0.88 8.90
N CYS A 45 -3.15 0.80 8.37
CA CYS A 45 -2.87 0.97 6.94
C CYS A 45 -2.81 -0.36 6.16
N GLN A 46 -3.36 -1.44 6.71
CA GLN A 46 -3.53 -2.69 5.99
C GLN A 46 -4.43 -2.46 4.77
N CYS A 47 -4.02 -2.99 3.63
CA CYS A 47 -4.72 -2.87 2.36
C CYS A 47 -4.33 -4.02 1.44
N THR A 48 -5.13 -4.26 0.42
CA THR A 48 -4.80 -5.21 -0.66
C THR A 48 -3.95 -4.50 -1.70
N LEU A 49 -2.85 -5.13 -2.15
CA LEU A 49 -1.98 -4.58 -3.20
C LEU A 49 -1.73 -5.61 -4.30
N THR A 50 -2.03 -5.20 -5.54
CA THR A 50 -1.86 -6.05 -6.73
C THR A 50 -1.13 -5.31 -7.86
N GLY A 51 -0.74 -6.05 -8.90
CA GLY A 51 -0.19 -5.51 -10.15
C GLY A 51 1.31 -5.67 -10.32
N GLY A 52 2.06 -6.01 -9.27
CA GLY A 52 3.49 -6.26 -9.37
C GLY A 52 4.14 -6.66 -8.05
N PRO A 53 5.43 -7.03 -8.07
CA PRO A 53 6.17 -7.39 -6.87
C PRO A 53 6.39 -6.18 -5.96
N SER A 54 6.38 -6.41 -4.65
CA SER A 54 6.66 -5.41 -3.63
C SER A 54 7.16 -6.10 -2.37
N HIS A 55 7.79 -5.34 -1.47
CA HIS A 55 8.19 -5.81 -0.16
C HIS A 55 7.79 -4.82 0.94
N MET A 56 7.61 -5.33 2.16
CA MET A 56 7.49 -4.50 3.36
C MET A 56 8.85 -4.36 4.03
N ARG A 57 9.21 -3.14 4.44
CA ARG A 57 10.43 -2.86 5.22
C ARG A 57 10.43 -3.56 6.57
N GLN A 58 9.26 -3.63 7.19
CA GLN A 58 9.00 -4.31 8.45
C GLN A 58 7.53 -4.75 8.50
N ASN A 59 7.28 -5.87 9.18
CA ASN A 59 5.93 -6.39 9.39
C ASN A 59 5.87 -7.09 10.74
N GLN A 60 5.15 -6.48 11.70
CA GLN A 60 4.87 -7.05 13.02
C GLN A 60 3.38 -7.43 13.18
N VAL A 61 2.56 -7.20 12.16
CA VAL A 61 1.09 -7.25 12.27
C VAL A 61 0.50 -8.37 11.41
N LEU A 62 0.89 -8.44 10.14
CA LEU A 62 0.29 -9.37 9.18
C LEU A 62 0.97 -10.73 9.25
N SER A 63 0.17 -11.79 9.24
CA SER A 63 0.65 -13.16 9.08
C SER A 63 1.20 -13.39 7.67
N THR A 64 2.02 -14.43 7.52
CA THR A 64 2.51 -14.87 6.20
C THR A 64 1.37 -15.23 5.26
N TYR A 65 0.27 -15.79 5.78
CA TYR A 65 -0.89 -16.14 4.96
C TYR A 65 -1.58 -14.89 4.39
N GLU A 66 -1.81 -13.87 5.20
CA GLU A 66 -2.39 -12.59 4.74
C GLU A 66 -1.52 -11.96 3.64
N VAL A 67 -0.20 -11.95 3.82
CA VAL A 67 0.73 -11.37 2.84
C VAL A 67 0.78 -12.17 1.54
N GLU A 68 0.92 -13.50 1.63
CA GLU A 68 1.20 -14.34 0.46
C GLU A 68 -0.05 -14.83 -0.26
N GLN A 69 -1.16 -15.02 0.44
CA GLN A 69 -2.38 -15.64 -0.09
C GLN A 69 -3.54 -14.65 -0.25
N GLU A 70 -3.55 -13.55 0.52
CA GLU A 70 -4.62 -12.54 0.49
C GLU A 70 -4.12 -11.18 -0.03
N GLU A 71 -2.88 -11.13 -0.53
CA GLU A 71 -2.26 -9.94 -1.15
C GLU A 71 -2.27 -8.71 -0.21
N GLN A 72 -2.24 -8.96 1.11
CA GLN A 72 -2.30 -7.91 2.12
C GLN A 72 -0.93 -7.30 2.36
N THR A 73 -0.92 -5.99 2.59
CA THR A 73 0.29 -5.25 2.91
C THR A 73 0.01 -4.08 3.84
N LEU A 74 1.01 -3.66 4.61
CA LEU A 74 0.94 -2.43 5.40
C LEU A 74 1.45 -1.27 4.54
N ALA A 75 0.56 -0.42 4.01
CA ALA A 75 0.96 0.64 3.09
C ALA A 75 2.10 1.55 3.61
N CYS A 76 2.19 1.76 4.94
CA CYS A 76 3.28 2.55 5.54
C CYS A 76 4.66 1.88 5.46
N GLN A 77 4.74 0.58 5.18
CA GLN A 77 5.98 -0.18 5.10
C GLN A 77 6.26 -0.71 3.69
N THR A 78 5.30 -0.63 2.77
CA THR A 78 5.40 -1.25 1.44
C THR A 78 6.19 -0.39 0.46
N ILE A 79 7.15 -1.00 -0.22
CA ILE A 79 7.94 -0.46 -1.33
C ILE A 79 7.73 -1.33 -2.57
N ARG A 80 7.57 -0.70 -3.74
CA ARG A 80 7.44 -1.42 -5.02
C ARG A 80 8.81 -1.91 -5.51
N ASP A 81 8.84 -3.12 -6.08
CA ASP A 81 10.05 -3.72 -6.66
C ASP A 81 10.01 -3.85 -8.18
N GLY A 82 8.92 -3.41 -8.80
CA GLY A 82 8.68 -3.55 -10.23
C GLY A 82 8.05 -2.32 -10.85
N GLU A 83 7.99 -2.35 -12.18
CA GLU A 83 7.19 -1.40 -12.92
C GLU A 83 5.70 -1.79 -12.81
N GLY A 84 4.84 -0.78 -12.65
CA GLY A 84 3.40 -0.96 -12.49
C GLY A 84 2.65 -1.23 -13.80
N PRO A 85 1.33 -0.92 -13.86
CA PRO A 85 0.56 -0.21 -12.84
C PRO A 85 0.22 -1.10 -11.65
N TYR A 86 0.22 -0.50 -10.45
CA TYR A 86 -0.25 -1.16 -9.24
C TYR A 86 -1.67 -0.71 -8.92
N ARG A 87 -2.45 -1.58 -8.28
CA ARG A 87 -3.74 -1.25 -7.71
C ARG A 87 -3.75 -1.56 -6.23
N VAL A 88 -4.11 -0.57 -5.42
CA VAL A 88 -4.33 -0.71 -3.97
C VAL A 88 -5.81 -0.51 -3.66
N SER A 89 -6.36 -1.28 -2.73
CA SER A 89 -7.72 -1.10 -2.23
C SER A 89 -7.79 -1.14 -0.71
N TYR A 90 -8.59 -0.24 -0.15
CA TYR A 90 -9.00 -0.23 1.25
C TYR A 90 -10.49 -0.60 1.29
N GLU A 91 -10.81 -1.77 1.84
CA GLU A 91 -12.17 -2.30 2.05
C GLU A 91 -12.55 -2.30 3.53
#